data_AF-A0A198YNM5-F1
#
_entry.id   AF-A0A198YNM5-F1
#
_cell.length_a   1.000
_cell.length_b   1.000
_cell.length_c   1.000
_cell.angle_alpha   90.00
_cell.angle_beta   90.00
_cell.angle_gamma   90.00
#
_symmetry.space_group_name_H-M   'P 1'
#
loop_
_entity.id
_entity.type
_entity.pdbx_description
1 polymer ?
#
loop_
_entity_poly.entity_id
_entity_poly.type
_entity_poly.pdbx_seq_one_letter_code
_entity_poly.pdbx_strand_id
1 'polypeptide(L)'
;MHNEPSANSGHGTTLPLNNIHTLFYQSTPIRFALLDGQPWFVAVDVCRAVGVFNPRHGAAKYVRALTDSQKALGRLPSVLCGAPAVLIVSESGLDKLLWLALHSVREAWPVFSSLNAQASLIAKEATDV
;
A
#
# COMPACT_ATOMS: atom_id res chain seq x y z
N MET A 1 37.45 -25.80 1.10
CA MET A 1 36.79 -24.98 0.06
C MET A 1 35.34 -24.80 0.49
N HIS A 2 35.07 -23.83 1.36
CA HIS A 2 33.69 -23.47 1.72
C HIS A 2 33.25 -22.38 0.75
N ASN A 3 32.35 -22.74 -0.16
CA ASN A 3 31.73 -21.81 -1.07
C ASN A 3 30.61 -21.08 -0.31
N GLU A 4 30.88 -19.82 0.05
CA GLU A 4 29.87 -18.81 0.28
C GLU A 4 29.06 -18.62 -1.02
N PRO A 5 27.73 -18.76 -1.05
CA PRO A 5 26.96 -18.23 -2.15
C PRO A 5 26.88 -16.71 -1.98
N SER A 6 27.68 -16.03 -2.81
CA SER A 6 27.62 -14.62 -3.18
C SER A 6 26.18 -14.09 -3.14
N ALA A 7 25.90 -13.23 -2.15
CA ALA A 7 24.70 -12.39 -2.13
C ALA A 7 24.83 -11.34 -3.23
N ASN A 8 24.41 -11.69 -4.44
CA ASN A 8 24.28 -10.77 -5.55
C ASN A 8 22.81 -10.34 -5.72
N SER A 9 22.64 -9.04 -5.94
CA SER A 9 21.49 -8.40 -6.59
C SER A 9 20.34 -7.96 -5.68
N GLY A 10 20.10 -6.64 -5.63
CA GLY A 10 19.06 -5.96 -4.86
C GLY A 10 17.68 -6.57 -5.06
N HIS A 11 17.29 -7.44 -4.14
CA HIS A 11 15.99 -8.07 -4.14
C HIS A 11 14.93 -7.09 -3.66
N GLY A 12 14.07 -6.65 -4.58
CA GLY A 12 12.72 -6.23 -4.25
C GLY A 12 11.94 -7.43 -3.73
N THR A 13 12.22 -7.82 -2.48
CA THR A 13 11.53 -8.91 -1.79
C THR A 13 10.05 -8.59 -1.75
N THR A 14 9.27 -9.34 -2.52
CA THR A 14 7.82 -9.20 -2.49
C THR A 14 7.28 -9.81 -1.20
N LEU A 15 6.63 -9.02 -0.37
CA LEU A 15 6.04 -9.47 0.88
C LEU A 15 4.73 -10.23 0.58
N PRO A 16 4.55 -11.46 1.08
CA PRO A 16 3.25 -12.11 1.02
C PRO A 16 2.28 -11.32 1.89
N LEU A 17 1.23 -10.76 1.28
CA LEU A 17 0.20 -10.03 2.03
C LEU A 17 -0.81 -11.04 2.55
N ASN A 18 -0.63 -11.47 3.78
CA ASN A 18 -1.62 -12.27 4.49
C ASN A 18 -2.67 -11.32 5.10
N ASN A 19 -3.91 -11.80 5.26
CA ASN A 19 -5.01 -11.04 5.89
C ASN A 19 -5.25 -9.67 5.24
N ILE A 20 -5.76 -9.71 4.00
CA ILE A 20 -6.14 -8.48 3.29
C ILE A 20 -7.51 -8.02 3.76
N HIS A 21 -7.55 -6.78 4.22
CA HIS A 21 -8.75 -6.07 4.59
C HIS A 21 -9.15 -5.11 3.48
N THR A 22 -10.44 -4.80 3.39
CA THR A 22 -10.98 -3.84 2.44
C THR A 22 -11.76 -2.77 3.20
N LEU A 23 -11.48 -1.51 2.90
CA LEU A 23 -12.26 -0.36 3.34
C LEU A 23 -12.80 0.38 2.12
N PHE A 24 -13.68 1.36 2.34
CA PHE A 24 -14.29 2.12 1.25
C PHE A 24 -14.07 3.62 1.43
N TYR A 25 -13.71 4.28 0.33
CA TYR A 25 -13.66 5.73 0.24
C TYR A 25 -14.47 6.18 -0.96
N GLN A 26 -15.51 6.99 -0.74
CA GLN A 26 -16.46 7.42 -1.78
C GLN A 26 -16.97 6.24 -2.64
N SER A 27 -17.37 5.14 -2.00
CA SER A 27 -17.80 3.89 -2.64
C SER A 27 -16.74 3.16 -3.49
N THR A 28 -15.49 3.64 -3.49
CA THR A 28 -14.36 2.95 -4.12
C THR A 28 -13.67 2.05 -3.10
N PRO A 29 -13.51 0.74 -3.37
CA PRO A 29 -12.82 -0.16 -2.46
C PRO A 29 -11.31 0.12 -2.45
N ILE A 30 -10.73 0.16 -1.26
CA ILE A 30 -9.29 0.26 -1.03
C ILE A 30 -8.86 -0.93 -0.18
N ARG A 31 -7.96 -1.74 -0.74
CA ARG A 31 -7.38 -2.88 -0.01
C ARG A 31 -6.18 -2.41 0.79
N PHE A 32 -6.02 -3.01 1.96
CA PHE A 32 -4.85 -2.85 2.80
C PHE A 32 -4.54 -4.15 3.56
N ALA A 33 -3.32 -4.27 4.06
CA ALA A 33 -2.90 -5.37 4.92
C ALA A 33 -2.22 -4.80 6.17
N LEU A 34 -2.20 -5.58 7.24
CA LEU A 34 -1.46 -5.25 8.45
C LEU A 34 -0.06 -5.86 8.36
N LEU A 35 0.98 -5.03 8.35
CA LEU A 35 2.36 -5.45 8.46
C LEU A 35 2.93 -4.85 9.74
N ASP A 36 3.46 -5.69 10.62
CA ASP A 36 3.97 -5.29 11.94
C ASP A 36 2.96 -4.45 12.76
N GLY A 37 1.67 -4.81 12.65
CA GLY A 37 0.57 -4.11 13.33
C GLY A 37 0.22 -2.73 12.74
N GLN A 38 0.83 -2.35 11.63
CA GLN A 38 0.59 -1.08 10.94
C GLN A 38 -0.15 -1.31 9.61
N PRO A 39 -1.06 -0.42 9.20
CA PRO A 39 -1.77 -0.55 7.95
C PRO A 39 -0.89 -0.15 6.75
N TRP A 40 -0.86 -1.02 5.74
CA TRP A 40 -0.24 -0.77 4.45
C TRP A 40 -1.26 -0.87 3.32
N PHE A 41 -1.42 0.21 2.58
CA PHE A 41 -2.47 0.41 1.60
C PHE A 41 -1.99 0.08 0.20
N VAL A 42 -2.85 -0.54 -0.61
CA VAL A 42 -2.57 -0.77 -2.02
C VAL A 42 -2.62 0.57 -2.77
N ALA A 43 -1.47 1.04 -3.25
CA ALA A 43 -1.30 2.39 -3.78
C ALA A 43 -2.18 2.67 -5.01
N VAL A 44 -2.43 1.64 -5.84
CA VAL A 44 -3.29 1.78 -7.01
C VAL A 44 -4.76 2.00 -6.65
N ASP A 45 -5.22 1.37 -5.58
CA ASP A 45 -6.60 1.51 -5.12
C ASP A 45 -6.82 2.92 -4.54
N VAL A 46 -5.84 3.43 -3.77
CA VAL A 46 -5.84 4.82 -3.29
C VAL A 46 -5.90 5.80 -4.45
N CYS A 47 -5.07 5.62 -5.49
CA CYS A 47 -5.07 6.51 -6.66
C CYS A 47 -6.42 6.49 -7.41
N ARG A 48 -7.10 5.34 -7.44
CA ARG A 48 -8.45 5.23 -8.03
C ARG A 48 -9.48 5.97 -7.19
N ALA A 49 -9.45 5.76 -5.88
CA ALA A 49 -10.41 6.32 -4.95
C ALA A 49 -10.37 7.86 -4.89
N VAL A 50 -9.19 8.46 -5.12
CA VAL A 50 -9.04 9.92 -5.17
C VAL A 50 -9.05 10.49 -6.60
N GLY A 51 -9.31 9.67 -7.62
CA GLY A 51 -9.49 10.13 -9.00
C GLY A 51 -8.22 10.51 -9.77
N VAL A 52 -7.04 10.14 -9.27
CA VAL A 52 -5.71 10.47 -9.87
C VAL A 52 -5.06 9.29 -10.60
N PHE A 53 -5.78 8.17 -10.74
CA PHE A 53 -5.30 6.96 -11.40
C PHE A 53 -5.01 7.21 -12.88
N ASN A 54 -3.79 6.88 -13.31
CA ASN A 54 -3.40 6.92 -14.71
C ASN A 54 -3.23 5.48 -15.24
N PRO A 55 -3.95 5.04 -16.29
CA PRO A 55 -3.82 3.69 -16.83
C PRO A 55 -2.41 3.32 -17.30
N ARG A 56 -1.63 4.29 -17.78
CA ARG A 56 -0.25 4.10 -18.28
C ARG A 56 0.77 3.95 -17.15
N HIS A 57 0.59 4.66 -16.05
CA HIS A 57 1.58 4.75 -14.97
C HIS A 57 1.11 4.16 -13.63
N GLY A 58 -0.17 3.84 -13.50
CA GLY A 58 -0.81 3.42 -12.25
C GLY A 58 -0.49 4.38 -11.11
N ALA A 59 -0.08 3.80 -9.97
CA ALA A 59 0.44 4.55 -8.82
C ALA A 59 1.96 4.81 -8.90
N ALA A 60 2.67 4.25 -9.88
CA ALA A 60 4.13 4.29 -9.93
C ALA A 60 4.69 5.72 -10.02
N LYS A 61 3.94 6.66 -10.62
CA LYS A 61 4.31 8.07 -10.67
C LYS A 61 4.57 8.65 -9.27
N TYR A 62 3.69 8.36 -8.31
CA TYR A 62 3.77 8.90 -6.95
C TYR A 62 4.66 8.04 -6.05
N VAL A 63 4.59 6.71 -6.19
CA VAL A 63 5.35 5.77 -5.36
C VAL A 63 6.86 5.87 -5.59
N ARG A 64 7.32 6.29 -6.77
CA ARG A 64 8.75 6.52 -7.05
C ARG A 64 9.40 7.56 -6.14
N ALA A 65 8.63 8.55 -5.66
CA ALA A 65 9.12 9.59 -4.76
C ALA A 65 9.11 9.16 -3.28
N LEU A 66 8.60 7.97 -2.96
CA LEU A 66 8.59 7.41 -1.60
C LEU A 66 9.92 6.71 -1.29
N THR A 67 10.33 6.73 -0.03
CA THR A 67 11.50 5.97 0.45
C THR A 67 11.19 4.47 0.51
N ASP A 68 12.22 3.64 0.64
CA ASP A 68 12.05 2.18 0.70
C ASP A 68 11.38 1.70 2.00
N SER A 69 11.35 2.53 3.05
CA SER A 69 10.56 2.29 4.26
C SER A 69 9.08 2.69 4.14
N GLN A 70 8.74 3.46 3.10
CA GLN A 70 7.38 3.97 2.86
C GLN A 70 6.61 3.15 1.83
N LYS A 71 7.30 2.28 1.11
CA LYS A 71 6.75 1.49 0.02
C LYS A 71 7.31 0.07 0.06
N ALA A 72 6.51 -0.87 -0.36
CA ALA A 72 6.96 -2.24 -0.59
C ALA A 72 6.21 -2.85 -1.76
N LEU A 73 6.71 -3.98 -2.24
CA LEU A 73 5.97 -4.81 -3.17
C LEU A 73 5.24 -5.87 -2.36
N GLY A 74 3.92 -5.91 -2.45
CA GLY A 74 3.09 -6.94 -1.84
C GLY A 74 2.58 -7.93 -2.88
N ARG A 75 2.50 -9.22 -2.54
CA ARG A 75 1.74 -10.20 -3.32
C ARG A 75 0.40 -10.42 -2.65
N LEU A 76 -0.66 -10.09 -3.39
CA LEU A 76 -2.02 -10.41 -2.96
C LEU A 76 -2.20 -11.94 -2.98
N PRO A 77 -2.88 -12.54 -1.99
CA PRO A 77 -3.28 -13.93 -2.05
C PRO A 77 -4.34 -14.05 -3.15
N SER A 78 -3.93 -14.58 -4.29
CA SER A 78 -4.85 -14.97 -5.36
C SER A 78 -5.07 -16.48 -5.26
N VAL A 79 -6.29 -16.92 -5.52
CA VAL A 79 -6.65 -18.34 -5.67
C VAL A 79 -5.90 -19.00 -6.84
N LEU A 80 -5.32 -18.18 -7.73
CA LEU A 80 -4.51 -18.63 -8.87
C LEU A 80 -3.02 -18.25 -8.67
N CYS A 81 -2.16 -19.24 -8.83
CA CYS A 81 -0.71 -19.10 -8.87
C CYS A 81 -0.32 -18.04 -9.93
N GLY A 82 0.41 -16.99 -9.53
CA GLY A 82 0.84 -15.91 -10.43
C GLY A 82 0.23 -14.53 -10.19
N ALA A 83 -0.33 -14.25 -9.01
CA ALA A 83 -0.81 -12.91 -8.66
C ALA A 83 0.27 -11.83 -8.91
N PRO A 84 -0.05 -10.74 -9.65
CA PRO A 84 0.91 -9.68 -9.88
C PRO A 84 1.29 -8.99 -8.57
N ALA A 85 2.57 -8.69 -8.40
CA ALA A 85 3.03 -7.86 -7.28
C ALA A 85 2.39 -6.48 -7.39
N VAL A 86 1.81 -6.00 -6.30
CA VAL A 86 1.20 -4.68 -6.17
C VAL A 86 2.08 -3.79 -5.31
N LEU A 87 2.09 -2.49 -5.62
CA LEU A 87 2.74 -1.50 -4.77
C LEU A 87 1.86 -1.23 -3.56
N ILE A 88 2.42 -1.43 -2.37
CA ILE A 88 1.82 -1.05 -1.10
C ILE A 88 2.59 0.11 -0.49
N VAL A 89 1.90 0.94 0.27
CA VAL A 89 2.46 2.10 0.97
C VAL A 89 2.06 2.07 2.44
N SER A 90 3.00 2.39 3.32
CA SER A 90 2.71 2.56 4.75
C SER A 90 1.88 3.83 4.99
N GLU A 91 1.44 4.07 6.22
CA GLU A 91 0.75 5.30 6.61
C GLU A 91 1.53 6.57 6.22
N SER A 92 2.82 6.64 6.53
CA SER A 92 3.66 7.79 6.17
C SER A 92 3.90 7.89 4.65
N GLY A 93 3.89 6.76 3.94
CA GLY A 93 3.90 6.72 2.48
C GLY A 93 2.58 7.20 1.87
N LEU A 94 1.45 6.90 2.51
CA LEU A 94 0.11 7.32 2.10
C LEU A 94 -0.04 8.84 2.19
N ASP A 95 0.35 9.45 3.32
CA ASP A 95 0.34 10.91 3.48
C ASP A 95 1.13 11.60 2.35
N LYS A 96 2.38 11.15 2.14
CA LYS A 96 3.24 11.68 1.08
C LYS A 96 2.66 11.44 -0.32
N LEU A 97 2.06 10.27 -0.58
CA LEU A 97 1.41 9.96 -1.85
C LEU A 97 0.23 10.90 -2.11
N LEU A 98 -0.64 11.12 -1.11
CA LEU A 98 -1.80 12.01 -1.23
C LEU A 98 -1.37 13.45 -1.46
N TRP A 99 -0.33 13.91 -0.76
CA TRP A 99 0.25 15.23 -0.98
C TRP A 99 0.77 15.40 -2.41
N LEU A 100 1.51 14.41 -2.94
CA LEU A 100 2.03 14.42 -4.31
C LEU A 100 0.94 14.29 -5.38
N ALA A 101 -0.18 13.65 -5.07
CA ALA A 101 -1.24 13.39 -6.02
C ALA A 101 -2.25 14.54 -6.11
N LEU A 102 -2.61 15.11 -4.96
CA LEU A 102 -3.64 16.16 -4.86
C LEU A 102 -3.02 17.55 -4.84
N HIS A 103 -1.73 17.69 -4.50
CA HIS A 103 -1.04 18.97 -4.37
C HIS A 103 -1.74 19.97 -3.43
N SER A 104 -2.63 19.49 -2.56
CA SER A 104 -3.50 20.30 -1.71
C SER A 104 -3.71 19.60 -0.37
N VAL A 105 -3.23 20.23 0.71
CA VAL A 105 -3.41 19.71 2.08
C VAL A 105 -4.89 19.61 2.45
N ARG A 106 -5.72 20.55 1.96
CA ARG A 106 -7.17 20.56 2.24
C ARG A 106 -7.90 19.39 1.57
N GLU A 107 -7.38 18.88 0.47
CA GLU A 107 -7.95 17.73 -0.24
C GLU A 107 -7.35 16.42 0.27
N ALA A 108 -6.05 16.40 0.58
CA ALA A 108 -5.35 15.22 1.06
C ALA A 108 -5.73 14.81 2.48
N TRP A 109 -5.88 15.78 3.39
CA TRP A 109 -6.11 15.50 4.80
C TRP A 109 -7.41 14.74 5.09
N PRO A 110 -8.58 15.11 4.52
CA PRO A 110 -9.82 14.35 4.74
C PRO A 110 -9.73 12.91 4.25
N VAL A 111 -9.02 12.68 3.12
CA VAL A 111 -8.76 11.33 2.62
C VAL A 111 -7.91 10.58 3.63
N PHE A 112 -6.73 11.10 3.97
CA PHE A 112 -5.78 10.46 4.88
C PHE A 112 -6.43 10.10 6.22
N SER A 113 -7.10 11.07 6.84
CA SER A 113 -7.78 10.89 8.13
C SER A 113 -8.86 9.81 8.06
N SER A 114 -9.67 9.78 7.00
CA SER A 114 -10.72 8.78 6.83
C SER A 114 -10.14 7.37 6.64
N LEU A 115 -9.12 7.23 5.78
CA LEU A 115 -8.47 5.94 5.52
C LEU A 115 -7.79 5.40 6.78
N ASN A 116 -7.07 6.26 7.50
CA ASN A 116 -6.35 5.87 8.70
C ASN A 116 -7.30 5.49 9.84
N ALA A 117 -8.39 6.24 10.01
CA ALA A 117 -9.41 5.94 11.03
C ALA A 117 -10.10 4.59 10.75
N GLN A 118 -10.52 4.34 9.50
CA GLN A 118 -11.13 3.07 9.11
C GLN A 118 -10.15 1.90 9.27
N ALA A 119 -8.90 2.07 8.81
CA ALA A 119 -7.87 1.03 8.94
C ALA A 119 -7.57 0.72 10.42
N SER A 120 -7.49 1.74 11.27
CA SER A 120 -7.26 1.58 12.71
C SER A 120 -8.41 0.86 13.41
N LEU A 121 -9.66 1.09 13.00
CA LEU A 121 -10.82 0.37 13.56
C LEU A 121 -10.77 -1.12 13.20
N ILE A 122 -10.55 -1.42 11.93
CA ILE A 122 -10.44 -2.80 11.44
C ILE A 122 -9.23 -3.51 12.07
N ALA A 123 -8.11 -2.79 12.26
CA ALA A 123 -6.92 -3.34 12.90
C ALA A 123 -7.18 -3.76 14.35
N LYS A 124 -7.93 -2.95 15.10
CA LYS A 124 -8.31 -3.25 16.48
C LYS A 124 -9.22 -4.48 16.57
N GLU A 125 -10.19 -4.59 15.66
CA GLU A 125 -11.06 -5.77 15.58
C GLU A 125 -10.28 -7.04 15.25
N ALA A 126 -9.25 -6.95 14.41
CA ALA A 126 -8.40 -8.09 14.06
C ALA A 126 -7.48 -8.57 15.20
N THR A 127 -7.24 -7.74 16.21
CA THR A 127 -6.40 -8.07 17.38
C THR A 127 -7.18 -8.55 18.61
N ASP A 128 -8.51 -8.46 18.60
CA ASP A 128 -9.39 -8.84 19.73
C ASP A 128 -9.86 -10.32 19.67
N VAL A 129 -9.33 -11.11 18.72
CA VAL A 129 -9.71 -12.52 18.49
C VAL A 129 -8.63 -13.48 18.96
#